data_AF-A0A7K5FD09-F1
#
_entry.id   AF-A0A7K5FD09-F1
#
_cell.length_a   1.000
_cell.length_b   1.000
_cell.length_c   1.000
_cell.angle_alpha   90.00
_cell.angle_beta   90.00
_cell.angle_gamma   90.00
#
_symmetry.space_group_name_H-M   'P 1'
#
loop_
_entity.id
_entity.type
_entity.pdbx_description
1 polymer ?
#
loop_
_entity_poly.entity_id
_entity_poly.type
_entity_poly.pdbx_seq_one_letter_code
_entity_poly.pdbx_strand_id
1 'polypeptide(L)'
;MQQYFSLADCDVVGFDLDHTLCRYHLPQSARLIYDSFAQYLVTEKGYDKDLLTLAPDSLDFCCKGLVLDIEEGNFLKLAEDGTVLRASHGTKSMTNEEILETYGRREWKHFNTVSGMVSRSAKYYLYDNYFDLPGALLCARVVDSLDQHDGQKKYDFWKDMVAAVQHNYKISAFKGGCWSLLPRSKQQNERKQLQGTRSYVCSLSRLKIKSKSFFIKSSSHSDYCRLLCEHIIGNNFEEYFDIVITNALKPGFFSHTPNQRPFRT
;
A
#
# COMPACT_ATOMS: atom_id res chain seq x y z
N MET A 1 -31.65 -11.21 -6.92
CA MET A 1 -31.73 -11.67 -5.51
C MET A 1 -30.41 -11.37 -4.85
N GLN A 2 -30.40 -10.56 -3.80
CA GLN A 2 -29.18 -10.32 -3.02
C GLN A 2 -28.90 -11.59 -2.21
N GLN A 3 -27.80 -12.28 -2.49
CA GLN A 3 -27.40 -13.45 -1.72
C GLN A 3 -27.01 -12.99 -0.32
N TYR A 4 -27.68 -13.51 0.71
CA TYR A 4 -27.29 -13.26 2.09
C TYR A 4 -26.08 -14.14 2.44
N PHE A 5 -25.08 -13.54 3.08
CA PHE A 5 -23.89 -14.23 3.55
C PHE A 5 -24.00 -14.45 5.07
N SER A 6 -23.79 -15.69 5.52
CA SER A 6 -23.79 -16.06 6.94
C SER A 6 -22.44 -16.65 7.33
N LEU A 7 -21.80 -16.04 8.33
CA LEU A 7 -20.57 -16.59 8.91
C LEU A 7 -20.80 -17.96 9.57
N ALA A 8 -22.04 -18.32 9.92
CA ALA A 8 -22.34 -19.63 10.48
C ALA A 8 -22.03 -20.76 9.47
N ASP A 9 -22.21 -20.49 8.19
CA ASP A 9 -22.09 -21.46 7.09
C ASP A 9 -20.62 -21.66 6.65
N CYS A 10 -19.68 -20.88 7.21
CA CYS A 10 -18.26 -21.01 6.90
C CYS A 10 -17.56 -21.98 7.87
N ASP A 11 -16.94 -23.04 7.37
CA ASP A 11 -16.11 -23.95 8.18
C ASP A 11 -14.75 -23.31 8.54
N VAL A 12 -14.22 -22.52 7.61
CA VAL A 12 -12.88 -21.94 7.71
C VAL A 12 -12.94 -20.43 7.48
N VAL A 13 -12.24 -19.66 8.32
CA VAL A 13 -12.08 -18.21 8.15
C VAL A 13 -10.59 -17.85 8.04
N GLY A 14 -10.24 -17.24 6.91
CA GLY A 14 -8.89 -16.77 6.63
C GLY A 14 -8.75 -15.28 6.87
N PHE A 15 -7.65 -14.89 7.51
CA PHE A 15 -7.36 -13.49 7.80
C PHE A 15 -6.12 -13.04 7.05
N ASP A 16 -6.20 -11.86 6.43
CA ASP A 16 -4.97 -11.13 6.10
C ASP A 16 -4.35 -10.56 7.39
N LEU A 17 -3.05 -10.30 7.38
CA LEU A 17 -2.35 -9.73 8.52
C LEU A 17 -2.37 -8.21 8.46
N ASP A 18 -1.59 -7.64 7.55
CA ASP A 18 -1.35 -6.20 7.49
C ASP A 18 -2.61 -5.44 7.04
N HIS A 19 -2.92 -4.34 7.74
CA HIS A 19 -4.16 -3.56 7.58
C HIS A 19 -5.47 -4.33 7.82
N THR A 20 -5.41 -5.58 8.31
CA THR A 20 -6.59 -6.39 8.67
C THR A 20 -6.54 -6.79 10.14
N LEU A 21 -5.72 -7.77 10.53
CA LEU A 21 -5.47 -8.10 11.94
C LEU A 21 -4.57 -7.05 12.61
N CYS A 22 -3.52 -6.65 11.90
CA CYS A 22 -2.58 -5.62 12.31
C CYS A 22 -3.03 -4.26 11.76
N ARG A 23 -3.40 -3.34 12.65
CA ARG A 23 -3.87 -2.00 12.28
C ARG A 23 -2.79 -0.96 12.55
N TYR A 24 -2.41 -0.23 11.52
CA TYR A 24 -1.42 0.84 11.59
C TYR A 24 -2.09 2.18 11.81
N HIS A 25 -1.41 3.06 12.54
CA HIS A 25 -1.80 4.46 12.69
C HIS A 25 -1.41 5.22 11.41
N LEU A 26 -2.39 5.39 10.51
CA LEU A 26 -2.17 5.81 9.13
C LEU A 26 -1.30 7.07 8.95
N PRO A 27 -1.53 8.21 9.65
CA PRO A 27 -0.67 9.39 9.48
C PRO A 27 0.83 9.13 9.70
N GLN A 28 1.20 8.46 10.80
CA GLN A 28 2.61 8.22 11.11
C GLN A 28 3.21 7.04 10.34
N SER A 29 2.42 6.05 9.90
CA SER A 29 2.91 5.07 8.93
C SER A 29 3.13 5.71 7.56
N ALA A 30 2.20 6.56 7.11
CA ALA A 30 2.31 7.27 5.83
C ALA A 30 3.55 8.17 5.79
N ARG A 31 3.82 8.88 6.89
CA ARG A 31 5.03 9.69 7.04
C ARG A 31 6.31 8.87 6.91
N LEU A 32 6.40 7.73 7.59
CA LEU A 32 7.60 6.87 7.52
C LEU A 32 7.83 6.33 6.10
N ILE A 33 6.77 5.90 5.42
CA ILE A 33 6.85 5.43 4.03
C ILE A 33 7.31 6.57 3.11
N TYR A 34 6.69 7.76 3.23
CA TYR A 34 7.07 8.93 2.46
C TYR A 34 8.56 9.27 2.66
N ASP A 35 8.99 9.41 3.92
CA ASP A 35 10.37 9.77 4.28
C ASP A 35 11.35 8.73 3.72
N SER A 36 11.02 7.44 3.81
CA SER A 36 11.87 6.37 3.27
C SER A 36 11.98 6.42 1.75
N PHE A 37 10.89 6.71 1.04
CA PHE A 37 10.91 6.81 -0.42
C PHE A 37 11.67 8.06 -0.87
N ALA A 38 11.39 9.21 -0.25
CA ALA A 38 12.05 10.47 -0.55
C ALA A 38 13.56 10.38 -0.30
N GLN A 39 13.97 9.76 0.82
CA GLN A 39 15.38 9.53 1.14
C GLN A 39 16.09 8.75 0.03
N TYR A 40 15.48 7.67 -0.46
CA TYR A 40 16.04 6.85 -1.55
C TYR A 40 16.13 7.63 -2.86
N LEU A 41 15.08 8.38 -3.25
CA LEU A 41 15.12 9.19 -4.47
C LEU A 41 16.22 10.26 -4.42
N VAL A 42 16.40 10.90 -3.26
CA VAL A 42 17.43 11.94 -3.13
C VAL A 42 18.84 11.35 -3.11
N THR A 43 19.11 10.31 -2.33
CA THR A 43 20.48 9.80 -2.17
C THR A 43 20.93 8.89 -3.30
N GLU A 44 20.06 7.99 -3.76
CA GLU A 44 20.43 6.97 -4.74
C GLU A 44 20.15 7.40 -6.18
N LYS A 45 19.21 8.34 -6.36
CA LYS A 45 18.75 8.76 -7.69
C LYS A 45 19.01 10.23 -8.01
N GLY A 46 19.46 11.02 -7.04
CA GLY A 46 19.88 12.41 -7.25
C GLY A 46 18.74 13.40 -7.46
N TYR A 47 17.53 13.09 -6.99
CA TYR A 47 16.41 14.04 -7.01
C TYR A 47 16.65 15.19 -6.02
N ASP A 48 15.88 16.27 -6.18
CA ASP A 48 16.00 17.46 -5.34
C ASP A 48 15.78 17.14 -3.84
N LYS A 49 16.63 17.73 -3.00
CA LYS A 49 16.57 17.59 -1.53
C LYS A 49 15.28 18.15 -0.95
N ASP A 50 14.59 19.04 -1.67
CA ASP A 50 13.31 19.58 -1.26
C ASP A 50 12.24 18.49 -1.04
N LEU A 51 12.38 17.32 -1.69
CA LEU A 51 11.50 16.16 -1.46
C LEU A 51 11.53 15.66 -0.01
N LEU A 52 12.62 15.89 0.73
CA LEU A 52 12.76 15.50 2.15
C LEU A 52 11.98 16.43 3.10
N THR A 53 11.68 17.64 2.65
CA THR A 53 10.94 18.62 3.45
C THR A 53 9.45 18.41 3.22
N LEU A 54 8.74 17.93 4.24
CA LEU A 54 7.30 17.71 4.18
C LEU A 54 6.57 18.72 5.07
N ALA A 55 5.75 19.57 4.46
CA ALA A 55 4.88 20.48 5.19
C ALA A 55 3.80 19.70 5.98
N PRO A 56 3.33 20.25 7.12
CA PRO A 56 2.13 19.74 7.78
C PRO A 56 0.98 19.57 6.77
N ASP A 57 0.16 18.54 6.95
CA ASP A 57 -1.07 18.26 6.17
C ASP A 57 -0.86 17.92 4.67
N SER A 58 0.37 17.95 4.15
CA SER A 58 0.64 17.62 2.74
C SER A 58 0.21 16.19 2.36
N LEU A 59 0.19 15.27 3.33
CA LEU A 59 -0.25 13.89 3.13
C LEU A 59 -1.76 13.76 2.87
N ASP A 60 -2.56 14.81 3.08
CA ASP A 60 -3.99 14.80 2.75
C ASP A 60 -4.24 14.70 1.24
N PHE A 61 -3.22 14.96 0.42
CA PHE A 61 -3.22 14.63 -1.02
C PHE A 61 -3.46 13.14 -1.27
N CYS A 62 -2.98 12.28 -0.37
CA CYS A 62 -2.98 10.83 -0.55
C CYS A 62 -4.35 10.22 -0.25
N CYS A 63 -5.09 9.88 -1.30
CA CYS A 63 -6.38 9.18 -1.20
C CYS A 63 -6.30 7.78 -1.82
N LYS A 64 -6.84 6.77 -1.13
CA LYS A 64 -6.95 5.42 -1.70
C LYS A 64 -7.80 5.43 -2.97
N GLY A 65 -7.35 4.73 -4.00
CA GLY A 65 -7.97 4.69 -5.32
C GLY A 65 -7.66 5.93 -6.17
N LEU A 66 -6.55 6.62 -5.90
CA LEU A 66 -6.02 7.66 -6.77
C LEU A 66 -5.27 6.99 -7.93
N VAL A 67 -5.47 7.48 -9.14
CA VAL A 67 -4.76 7.02 -10.34
C VAL A 67 -3.70 8.04 -10.71
N LEU A 68 -2.45 7.62 -10.87
CA LEU A 68 -1.40 8.40 -11.49
C LEU A 68 -1.36 8.08 -12.99
N ASP A 69 -1.59 9.08 -13.82
CA ASP A 69 -1.24 9.09 -15.24
C ASP A 69 0.20 9.59 -15.38
N ILE A 70 1.11 8.64 -15.58
CA ILE A 70 2.56 8.90 -15.63
C ILE A 70 2.90 9.62 -16.92
N GLU A 71 2.18 9.36 -18.02
CA GLU A 71 2.48 9.98 -19.32
C GLU A 71 2.21 11.48 -19.28
N GLU A 72 1.14 11.88 -18.58
CA GLU A 72 0.69 13.28 -18.51
C GLU A 72 1.01 13.97 -17.17
N GLY A 73 1.63 13.28 -16.22
CA GLY A 73 1.94 13.84 -14.88
C GLY A 73 0.70 14.17 -14.04
N ASN A 74 -0.43 13.53 -14.35
CA ASN A 74 -1.73 13.86 -13.76
C ASN A 74 -2.15 12.84 -12.71
N PHE A 75 -2.85 13.29 -11.67
CA PHE A 75 -3.51 12.43 -10.71
C PHE A 75 -5.01 12.54 -10.85
N LEU A 76 -5.70 11.41 -10.94
CA LEU A 76 -7.12 11.32 -11.25
C LEU A 76 -7.88 10.60 -10.13
N LYS A 77 -9.02 11.17 -9.75
CA LYS A 77 -10.04 10.46 -8.97
C LYS A 77 -11.18 10.10 -9.90
N LEU A 78 -11.41 8.81 -10.10
CA LEU A 78 -12.41 8.30 -11.03
C LEU A 78 -13.70 7.91 -10.30
N ALA A 79 -14.82 8.04 -11.00
CA ALA A 79 -16.10 7.44 -10.64
C ALA A 79 -16.11 5.94 -10.98
N GLU A 80 -17.18 5.24 -10.57
CA GLU A 80 -17.38 3.82 -10.86
C GLU A 80 -17.53 3.55 -12.37
N ASP A 81 -18.07 4.52 -13.13
CA ASP A 81 -18.18 4.47 -14.59
C ASP A 81 -16.93 4.98 -15.33
N GLY A 82 -15.85 5.25 -14.59
CA GLY A 82 -14.58 5.73 -15.12
C GLY A 82 -14.55 7.22 -15.50
N THR A 83 -15.59 8.00 -15.21
CA THR A 83 -15.58 9.46 -15.37
C THR A 83 -14.59 10.12 -14.40
N VAL A 84 -13.82 11.10 -14.88
CA VAL A 84 -12.89 11.87 -14.03
C VAL A 84 -13.67 12.84 -13.14
N LEU A 85 -13.67 12.60 -11.83
CA LEU A 85 -14.35 13.43 -10.83
C LEU A 85 -13.48 14.59 -10.32
N ARG A 86 -12.18 14.33 -10.17
CA ARG A 86 -11.17 15.32 -9.75
C ARG A 86 -9.86 15.01 -10.44
N ALA A 87 -9.08 16.04 -10.71
CA ALA A 87 -7.73 15.87 -11.23
C ALA A 87 -6.76 16.90 -10.64
N SER A 88 -5.48 16.56 -10.62
CA SER A 88 -4.37 17.50 -10.43
C SER A 88 -3.27 17.22 -11.44
N HIS A 89 -2.52 18.25 -11.80
CA HIS A 89 -1.23 18.11 -12.47
C HIS A 89 -0.14 18.35 -11.44
N GLY A 90 0.69 17.34 -11.18
CA GLY A 90 1.52 17.33 -9.98
C GLY A 90 0.67 17.60 -8.73
N THR A 91 1.08 18.55 -7.89
CA THR A 91 0.30 18.97 -6.70
C THR A 91 -0.76 20.03 -7.00
N LYS A 92 -0.77 20.61 -8.20
CA LYS A 92 -1.73 21.67 -8.58
C LYS A 92 -3.06 21.07 -9.00
N SER A 93 -4.11 21.33 -8.21
CA SER A 93 -5.48 20.90 -8.55
C SER A 93 -5.99 21.58 -9.83
N MET A 94 -6.67 20.80 -10.68
CA MET A 94 -7.35 21.30 -11.87
C MET A 94 -8.74 21.83 -11.52
N THR A 95 -9.20 22.87 -12.22
CA THR A 95 -10.60 23.34 -12.12
C THR A 95 -11.55 22.41 -12.86
N ASN A 96 -12.85 22.56 -12.61
CA ASN A 96 -13.86 21.76 -13.32
C ASN A 96 -13.85 22.03 -14.82
N GLU A 97 -13.55 23.25 -15.25
CA GLU A 97 -13.42 23.65 -16.64
C GLU A 97 -12.21 22.97 -17.29
N GLU A 98 -11.04 23.00 -16.62
CA GLU A 98 -9.83 22.32 -17.09
C GLU A 98 -10.04 20.79 -17.21
N ILE A 99 -10.72 20.18 -16.24
CA ILE A 99 -11.08 18.75 -16.28
C ILE A 99 -12.02 18.48 -17.46
N LEU A 100 -13.04 19.31 -17.66
CA LEU A 100 -14.02 19.13 -18.74
C LEU A 100 -13.37 19.29 -20.12
N GLU A 101 -12.45 20.24 -20.27
CA GLU A 101 -11.69 20.46 -21.50
C GLU A 101 -10.74 19.29 -21.78
N THR A 102 -10.05 18.79 -20.76
CA THR A 102 -9.03 17.73 -20.91
C THR A 102 -9.64 16.34 -21.10
N TYR A 103 -10.64 15.99 -20.28
CA TYR A 103 -11.17 14.63 -20.20
C TYR A 103 -12.59 14.49 -20.76
N GLY A 104 -13.36 15.59 -20.79
CA GLY A 104 -14.78 15.56 -21.13
C GLY A 104 -15.64 14.91 -20.03
N ARG A 105 -16.86 14.50 -20.39
CA ARG A 105 -17.81 13.79 -19.49
C ARG A 105 -17.90 12.29 -19.80
N ARG A 106 -16.82 11.71 -20.31
CA ARG A 106 -16.76 10.32 -20.75
C ARG A 106 -15.83 9.52 -19.86
N GLU A 107 -15.94 8.20 -19.98
CA GLU A 107 -14.98 7.27 -19.39
C GLU A 107 -13.55 7.67 -19.79
N TRP A 108 -12.66 7.73 -18.81
CA TRP A 108 -11.25 7.96 -19.07
C TRP A 108 -10.69 6.83 -19.94
N LYS A 109 -10.00 7.19 -21.04
CA LYS A 109 -9.53 6.28 -22.11
C LYS A 109 -8.77 5.02 -21.63
N HIS A 110 -8.19 5.03 -20.44
CA HIS A 110 -7.40 3.92 -19.89
C HIS A 110 -8.06 3.20 -18.70
N PHE A 111 -9.31 3.54 -18.38
CA PHE A 111 -10.04 3.00 -17.22
C PHE A 111 -10.04 1.47 -17.18
N ASN A 112 -10.33 0.82 -18.31
CA ASN A 112 -10.39 -0.64 -18.40
C ASN A 112 -9.01 -1.34 -18.34
N THR A 113 -7.91 -0.58 -18.40
CA THR A 113 -6.54 -1.11 -18.40
C THR A 113 -5.73 -0.73 -17.16
N VAL A 114 -6.28 0.13 -16.30
CA VAL A 114 -5.57 0.58 -15.10
C VAL A 114 -5.42 -0.57 -14.11
N SER A 115 -4.23 -0.69 -13.52
CA SER A 115 -3.90 -1.75 -12.57
C SER A 115 -3.10 -1.19 -11.41
N GLY A 116 -3.30 -1.75 -10.21
CA GLY A 116 -2.47 -1.50 -9.03
C GLY A 116 -1.19 -2.34 -9.00
N MET A 117 -0.95 -3.20 -10.00
CA MET A 117 0.28 -3.97 -10.05
C MET A 117 1.47 -3.09 -10.45
N VAL A 118 2.44 -2.95 -9.54
CA VAL A 118 3.68 -2.22 -9.78
C VAL A 118 4.45 -2.84 -10.93
N SER A 119 4.58 -2.10 -12.04
CA SER A 119 5.42 -2.46 -13.19
C SER A 119 6.29 -1.27 -13.59
N ARG A 120 7.56 -1.52 -13.92
CA ARG A 120 8.49 -0.45 -14.34
C ARG A 120 8.07 0.26 -15.62
N SER A 121 7.34 -0.41 -16.49
CA SER A 121 6.86 0.12 -17.77
C SER A 121 5.39 0.55 -17.71
N ALA A 122 4.85 0.76 -16.51
CA ALA A 122 3.48 1.23 -16.36
C ALA A 122 3.35 2.64 -16.92
N LYS A 123 2.26 2.88 -17.64
CA LYS A 123 1.83 4.21 -18.09
C LYS A 123 0.90 4.88 -17.09
N TYR A 124 0.17 4.05 -16.35
CA TYR A 124 -0.76 4.47 -15.31
C TYR A 124 -0.59 3.57 -14.09
N TYR A 125 -0.83 4.11 -12.90
CA TYR A 125 -0.73 3.36 -11.65
C TYR A 125 -1.90 3.68 -10.71
N LEU A 126 -2.55 2.64 -10.19
CA LEU A 126 -3.62 2.78 -9.21
C LEU A 126 -3.06 2.58 -7.79
N TYR A 127 -3.14 3.60 -6.96
CA TYR A 127 -2.81 3.51 -5.53
C TYR A 127 -3.96 2.86 -4.75
N ASP A 128 -3.99 1.54 -4.70
CA ASP A 128 -5.08 0.74 -4.10
C ASP A 128 -4.78 0.21 -2.69
N ASN A 129 -3.60 0.48 -2.14
CA ASN A 129 -3.14 0.01 -0.85
C ASN A 129 -2.43 1.12 -0.09
N TYR A 130 -2.15 0.92 1.21
CA TYR A 130 -1.54 1.97 2.06
C TYR A 130 -0.01 1.91 2.09
N PHE A 131 0.62 0.90 1.49
CA PHE A 131 2.06 0.68 1.54
C PHE A 131 2.85 1.54 0.56
N ASP A 132 2.20 1.97 -0.52
CA ASP A 132 2.79 2.79 -1.57
C ASP A 132 2.07 4.14 -1.75
N LEU A 133 0.86 4.29 -1.19
CA LEU A 133 0.04 5.50 -1.30
C LEU A 133 0.77 6.81 -0.97
N PRO A 134 1.63 6.90 0.06
CA PRO A 134 2.41 8.12 0.31
C PRO A 134 3.36 8.50 -0.85
N GLY A 135 3.73 7.53 -1.68
CA GLY A 135 4.47 7.76 -2.92
C GLY A 135 3.69 8.57 -3.96
N ALA A 136 2.35 8.67 -3.85
CA ALA A 136 1.56 9.51 -4.75
C ALA A 136 1.93 10.98 -4.62
N LEU A 137 2.00 11.50 -3.38
CA LEU A 137 2.46 12.87 -3.13
C LEU A 137 3.90 13.08 -3.62
N LEU A 138 4.77 12.08 -3.40
CA LEU A 138 6.16 12.17 -3.85
C LEU A 138 6.24 12.29 -5.38
N CYS A 139 5.48 11.47 -6.10
CA CYS A 139 5.37 11.56 -7.56
C CYS A 139 4.82 12.92 -8.02
N ALA A 140 3.80 13.46 -7.32
CA ALA A 140 3.23 14.76 -7.62
C ALA A 140 4.27 15.89 -7.51
N ARG A 141 5.08 15.86 -6.46
CA ARG A 141 6.16 16.85 -6.26
C ARG A 141 7.31 16.69 -7.25
N VAL A 142 7.57 15.46 -7.68
CA VAL A 142 8.54 15.20 -8.76
C VAL A 142 8.04 15.80 -10.07
N VAL A 143 6.75 15.65 -10.41
CA VAL A 143 6.14 16.32 -11.57
C VAL A 143 6.31 17.84 -11.47
N ASP A 144 5.92 18.45 -10.34
CA ASP A 144 6.06 19.90 -10.15
C ASP A 144 7.50 20.40 -10.36
N SER A 145 8.49 19.64 -9.88
CA SER A 145 9.91 19.98 -10.03
C SER A 145 10.39 19.85 -11.48
N LEU A 146 9.99 18.78 -12.17
CA LEU A 146 10.38 18.55 -13.57
C LEU A 146 9.78 19.62 -14.52
N ASP A 147 8.54 20.03 -14.27
CA ASP A 147 7.89 21.07 -15.07
C ASP A 147 8.57 22.44 -14.93
N GLN A 148 9.10 22.74 -13.74
CA GLN A 148 9.82 23.99 -13.48
C GLN A 148 11.20 24.04 -14.13
N HIS A 149 11.91 22.91 -14.20
CA HIS A 149 13.31 22.88 -14.61
C HIS A 149 13.54 22.53 -16.08
N ASP A 150 12.75 21.61 -16.63
CA ASP A 150 13.11 20.94 -17.90
C ASP A 150 12.12 21.25 -19.03
N GLY A 151 10.93 21.80 -18.71
CA GLY A 151 9.84 21.97 -19.68
C GLY A 151 9.47 20.67 -20.42
N GLN A 152 9.91 19.52 -19.89
CA GLN A 152 9.81 18.22 -20.54
C GLN A 152 8.38 17.72 -20.46
N LYS A 153 7.84 17.35 -21.61
CA LYS A 153 6.51 16.72 -21.72
C LYS A 153 6.50 15.23 -21.40
N LYS A 154 7.64 14.63 -21.00
CA LYS A 154 7.76 13.19 -20.83
C LYS A 154 8.41 12.82 -19.52
N TYR A 155 7.65 12.14 -18.67
CA TYR A 155 8.10 11.71 -17.35
C TYR A 155 8.71 10.30 -17.40
N ASP A 156 9.94 10.15 -16.89
CA ASP A 156 10.65 8.86 -16.75
C ASP A 156 11.08 8.56 -15.30
N PHE A 157 10.39 9.16 -14.33
CA PHE A 157 10.68 8.97 -12.90
C PHE A 157 10.10 7.67 -12.32
N TRP A 158 9.12 7.07 -12.99
CA TRP A 158 8.37 5.94 -12.43
C TRP A 158 9.25 4.73 -12.11
N LYS A 159 10.25 4.44 -12.96
CA LYS A 159 11.22 3.36 -12.72
C LYS A 159 11.99 3.54 -11.40
N ASP A 160 12.25 4.78 -11.02
CA ASP A 160 12.95 5.12 -9.79
C ASP A 160 12.01 5.04 -8.59
N MET A 161 10.75 5.45 -8.76
CA MET A 161 9.72 5.24 -7.75
C MET A 161 9.54 3.75 -7.44
N VAL A 162 9.43 2.91 -8.48
CA VAL A 162 9.39 1.44 -8.31
C VAL A 162 10.63 0.92 -7.57
N ALA A 163 11.81 1.45 -7.89
CA ALA A 163 13.05 1.07 -7.20
C ALA A 163 13.03 1.45 -5.71
N ALA A 164 12.46 2.61 -5.35
CA ALA A 164 12.34 3.02 -3.95
C ALA A 164 11.35 2.14 -3.18
N VAL A 165 10.20 1.80 -3.76
CA VAL A 165 9.24 0.85 -3.17
C VAL A 165 9.92 -0.50 -2.94
N GLN A 166 10.60 -1.03 -3.97
CA GLN A 166 11.33 -2.30 -3.88
C GLN A 166 12.46 -2.26 -2.85
N HIS A 167 13.15 -1.14 -2.71
CA HIS A 167 14.20 -0.96 -1.71
C HIS A 167 13.63 -1.00 -0.29
N ASN A 168 12.54 -0.27 -0.05
CA ASN A 168 11.89 -0.19 1.25
C ASN A 168 11.36 -1.55 1.75
N TYR A 169 10.84 -2.39 0.84
CA TYR A 169 10.25 -3.69 1.17
C TYR A 169 11.17 -4.89 0.85
N LYS A 170 12.46 -4.67 0.58
CA LYS A 170 13.39 -5.76 0.22
C LYS A 170 13.70 -6.67 1.43
N ILE A 171 13.63 -7.98 1.23
CA ILE A 171 13.90 -9.00 2.27
C ILE A 171 15.31 -8.85 2.89
N SER A 172 16.31 -8.37 2.15
CA SER A 172 17.65 -8.12 2.72
C SER A 172 17.67 -6.98 3.76
N ALA A 173 16.75 -6.02 3.67
CA ALA A 173 16.56 -5.00 4.70
C ALA A 173 16.09 -5.64 6.02
N PHE A 174 15.37 -6.76 5.92
CA PHE A 174 14.89 -7.55 7.06
C PHE A 174 16.03 -8.24 7.82
N LYS A 175 16.95 -8.92 7.11
CA LYS A 175 18.10 -9.62 7.73
C LYS A 175 19.14 -8.69 8.37
N GLY A 176 19.27 -7.45 7.88
CA GLY A 176 20.23 -6.47 8.38
C GLY A 176 19.73 -5.60 9.54
N GLY A 177 18.56 -5.91 10.13
CA GLY A 177 17.90 -5.06 11.12
C GLY A 177 17.60 -3.64 10.59
N CYS A 178 17.56 -3.47 9.27
CA CYS A 178 17.38 -2.19 8.58
C CYS A 178 15.91 -2.00 8.26
N TRP A 179 15.12 -1.95 9.32
CA TRP A 179 13.76 -1.47 9.21
C TRP A 179 13.82 0.04 8.94
N SER A 180 13.50 0.47 7.73
CA SER A 180 13.17 1.88 7.47
C SER A 180 11.80 2.25 8.04
N LEU A 181 10.91 1.27 8.20
CA LEU A 181 9.55 1.43 8.75
C LEU A 181 9.42 1.17 10.27
N LEU A 182 10.43 0.57 10.90
CA LEU A 182 10.55 0.58 12.36
C LEU A 182 11.76 1.44 12.71
N PRO A 183 11.58 2.59 13.37
CA PRO A 183 12.70 3.39 13.83
C PRO A 183 13.68 2.51 14.60
N ARG A 184 14.92 2.38 14.08
CA ARG A 184 16.04 1.66 14.71
C ARG A 184 16.36 2.11 16.14
N SER A 185 15.72 3.17 16.62
CA SER A 185 15.80 3.64 17.99
C SER A 185 14.39 3.79 18.56
N LYS A 186 14.15 3.08 19.66
CA LYS A 186 12.96 3.06 20.53
C LYS A 186 11.93 1.96 20.21
N GLN A 187 12.13 0.81 20.86
CA GLN A 187 11.05 -0.10 21.33
C GLN A 187 9.87 0.64 22.01
N GLN A 188 10.07 1.91 22.39
CA GLN A 188 9.06 2.78 23.01
C GLN A 188 8.05 3.39 22.02
N ASN A 189 8.31 3.40 20.71
CA ASN A 189 7.41 4.00 19.70
C ASN A 189 6.53 2.98 18.94
N GLU A 190 6.82 1.69 19.02
CA GLU A 190 6.03 0.62 18.38
C GLU A 190 4.56 0.64 18.86
N ARG A 191 4.36 0.92 20.16
CA ARG A 191 3.03 1.07 20.77
C ARG A 191 2.21 2.26 20.25
N LYS A 192 2.84 3.24 19.60
CA LYS A 192 2.16 4.43 19.04
C LYS A 192 1.79 4.27 17.57
N GLN A 193 2.40 3.29 16.89
CA GLN A 193 2.24 3.02 15.46
C GLN A 193 1.20 1.93 15.20
N LEU A 194 1.07 0.99 16.13
CA LEU A 194 0.12 -0.11 16.04
C LEU A 194 -1.05 0.12 16.99
N GLN A 195 -2.27 -0.02 16.47
CA GLN A 195 -3.47 0.10 17.28
C GLN A 195 -3.74 -1.24 17.96
N GLY A 196 -3.50 -1.32 19.28
CA GLY A 196 -3.64 -2.56 20.05
C GLY A 196 -5.05 -3.15 19.96
N THR A 197 -5.14 -4.42 19.53
CA THR A 197 -6.39 -5.10 19.18
C THR A 197 -6.77 -6.21 20.16
N ARG A 198 -6.66 -5.95 21.47
CA ARG A 198 -6.96 -6.93 22.53
C ARG A 198 -8.41 -7.49 22.48
N SER A 199 -9.36 -6.72 21.94
CA SER A 199 -10.76 -7.15 21.75
C SER A 199 -10.92 -8.26 20.69
N TYR A 200 -10.02 -8.32 19.69
CA TYR A 200 -10.10 -9.28 18.60
C TYR A 200 -9.70 -10.68 19.05
N VAL A 201 -8.68 -10.78 19.90
CA VAL A 201 -8.24 -12.05 20.50
C VAL A 201 -9.40 -12.73 21.23
N CYS A 202 -10.14 -11.99 22.07
CA CYS A 202 -11.31 -12.51 22.77
C CYS A 202 -12.42 -13.01 21.83
N SER A 203 -12.57 -12.37 20.67
CA SER A 203 -13.59 -12.74 19.68
C SER A 203 -13.17 -13.99 18.89
N LEU A 204 -11.89 -14.10 18.53
CA LEU A 204 -11.30 -15.29 17.91
C LEU A 204 -11.45 -16.51 18.83
N SER A 205 -11.14 -16.37 20.13
CA SER A 205 -11.35 -17.45 21.11
C SER A 205 -12.80 -17.96 21.11
N ARG A 206 -13.79 -17.06 21.08
CA ARG A 206 -15.22 -17.41 21.07
C ARG A 206 -15.63 -18.14 19.80
N LEU A 207 -15.08 -17.75 18.65
CA LEU A 207 -15.39 -18.42 17.38
C LEU A 207 -14.69 -19.78 17.27
N LYS A 208 -13.50 -19.93 17.86
CA LYS A 208 -12.80 -21.22 17.92
C LYS A 208 -13.58 -22.25 18.76
N ILE A 209 -14.23 -21.81 19.84
CA ILE A 209 -15.16 -22.64 20.64
C ILE A 209 -16.35 -23.13 19.80
N LYS A 210 -16.77 -22.39 18.76
CA LYS A 210 -17.81 -22.81 17.81
C LYS A 210 -17.30 -23.77 16.72
N SER A 211 -16.13 -24.39 16.91
CA SER A 211 -15.53 -25.39 16.01
C SER A 211 -15.23 -24.88 14.59
N LYS A 212 -14.93 -23.58 14.45
CA LYS A 212 -14.44 -23.00 13.18
C LYS A 212 -12.92 -23.05 13.14
N SER A 213 -12.35 -23.35 11.97
CA SER A 213 -10.90 -23.31 11.76
C SER A 213 -10.44 -21.93 11.29
N PHE A 214 -9.32 -21.45 11.81
CA PHE A 214 -8.75 -20.16 11.43
C PHE A 214 -7.37 -20.28 10.83
N PHE A 215 -7.09 -19.43 9.84
CA PHE A 215 -5.75 -19.29 9.31
C PHE A 215 -5.36 -17.85 9.08
N ILE A 216 -4.06 -17.56 9.19
CA ILE A 216 -3.47 -16.32 8.73
C ILE A 216 -2.91 -16.55 7.33
N LYS A 217 -3.09 -15.58 6.43
CA LYS A 217 -2.42 -15.55 5.13
C LYS A 217 -1.82 -14.18 4.83
N SER A 218 -0.53 -14.04 5.07
CA SER A 218 0.23 -12.82 4.78
C SER A 218 1.15 -12.99 3.57
N SER A 219 1.31 -11.93 2.78
CA SER A 219 2.36 -11.85 1.74
C SER A 219 3.74 -11.56 2.34
N SER A 220 3.81 -11.23 3.62
CA SER A 220 5.03 -10.89 4.32
C SER A 220 5.89 -12.10 4.66
N HIS A 221 7.18 -11.84 4.93
CA HIS A 221 8.12 -12.85 5.38
C HIS A 221 7.72 -13.44 6.74
N SER A 222 8.11 -14.70 7.01
CA SER A 222 7.74 -15.44 8.22
C SER A 222 8.09 -14.72 9.51
N ASP A 223 9.32 -14.22 9.59
CA ASP A 223 9.84 -13.54 10.77
C ASP A 223 9.08 -12.23 11.05
N TYR A 224 8.67 -11.49 10.00
CA TYR A 224 7.85 -10.30 10.15
C TYR A 224 6.45 -10.64 10.66
N CYS A 225 5.86 -11.66 10.03
CA CYS A 225 4.54 -12.15 10.40
C CYS A 225 4.51 -12.55 11.88
N ARG A 226 5.52 -13.31 12.34
CA ARG A 226 5.66 -13.70 13.75
C ARG A 226 5.80 -12.49 14.66
N LEU A 227 6.75 -11.59 14.39
CA LEU A 227 6.97 -10.40 15.20
C LEU A 227 5.68 -9.57 15.36
N LEU A 228 4.96 -9.32 14.27
CA LEU A 228 3.70 -8.59 14.32
C LEU A 228 2.67 -9.34 15.15
N CYS A 229 2.46 -10.63 14.91
CA CYS A 229 1.48 -11.43 15.63
C CYS A 229 1.77 -11.46 17.13
N GLU A 230 3.03 -11.63 17.53
CA GLU A 230 3.47 -11.55 18.93
C GLU A 230 3.16 -10.18 19.53
N HIS A 231 3.33 -9.11 18.78
CA HIS A 231 3.04 -7.74 19.24
C HIS A 231 1.53 -7.48 19.39
N ILE A 232 0.71 -7.90 18.41
CA ILE A 232 -0.73 -7.56 18.39
C ILE A 232 -1.61 -8.53 19.20
N ILE A 233 -1.22 -9.81 19.27
CA ILE A 233 -2.01 -10.89 19.90
C ILE A 233 -1.30 -11.39 21.15
N GLY A 234 0.02 -11.59 21.08
CA GLY A 234 0.84 -12.15 22.15
C GLY A 234 1.68 -13.34 21.69
N ASN A 235 2.63 -13.76 22.53
CA ASN A 235 3.58 -14.84 22.20
C ASN A 235 2.91 -16.19 21.91
N ASN A 236 1.67 -16.39 22.36
CA ASN A 236 0.88 -17.60 22.11
C ASN A 236 -0.12 -17.44 20.94
N PHE A 237 0.13 -16.53 19.99
CA PHE A 237 -0.79 -16.30 18.88
C PHE A 237 -1.09 -17.58 18.06
N GLU A 238 -0.14 -18.51 17.98
CA GLU A 238 -0.26 -19.79 17.28
C GLU A 238 -1.39 -20.67 17.88
N GLU A 239 -1.81 -20.46 19.14
CA GLU A 239 -2.95 -21.16 19.73
C GLU A 239 -4.30 -20.77 19.10
N TYR A 240 -4.38 -19.58 18.48
CA TYR A 240 -5.62 -19.05 17.92
C TYR A 240 -5.82 -19.43 16.45
N PHE A 241 -4.77 -19.85 15.74
CA PHE A 241 -4.82 -20.16 14.31
C PHE A 241 -4.30 -21.57 14.05
N ASP A 242 -5.04 -22.33 13.26
CA ASP A 242 -4.68 -23.70 12.90
C ASP A 242 -3.62 -23.74 11.81
N ILE A 243 -3.55 -22.69 10.97
CA ILE A 243 -2.57 -22.56 9.88
C ILE A 243 -2.06 -21.13 9.79
N VAL A 244 -0.75 -20.94 9.63
CA VAL A 244 -0.15 -19.63 9.33
C VAL A 244 0.62 -19.72 8.02
N ILE A 245 0.09 -19.06 6.98
CA ILE A 245 0.67 -19.01 5.64
C ILE A 245 1.37 -17.67 5.47
N THR A 246 2.67 -17.71 5.19
CA THR A 246 3.51 -16.53 4.95
C THR A 246 4.05 -16.57 3.52
N ASN A 247 4.61 -15.45 3.03
CA ASN A 247 5.05 -15.32 1.64
C ASN A 247 3.97 -15.75 0.62
N ALA A 248 2.70 -15.44 0.89
CA ALA A 248 1.60 -15.90 0.05
C ALA A 248 1.64 -15.34 -1.38
N LEU A 249 2.31 -14.19 -1.61
CA LEU A 249 2.43 -13.54 -2.92
C LEU A 249 1.07 -13.32 -3.61
N LYS A 250 0.10 -12.78 -2.87
CA LYS A 250 -1.22 -12.38 -3.40
C LYS A 250 -1.04 -11.36 -4.56
N PRO A 251 -1.92 -11.35 -5.58
CA PRO A 251 -3.12 -12.18 -5.75
C PRO A 251 -2.85 -13.58 -6.32
N GLY A 252 -1.63 -13.85 -6.80
CA GLY A 252 -1.30 -15.11 -7.48
C GLY A 252 -1.54 -16.38 -6.65
N PHE A 253 -1.60 -16.27 -5.31
CA PHE A 253 -2.05 -17.36 -4.44
C PHE A 253 -3.44 -17.89 -4.80
N PHE A 254 -4.35 -17.00 -5.18
CA PHE A 254 -5.75 -17.33 -5.45
C PHE A 254 -5.98 -17.71 -6.91
N SER A 255 -5.17 -17.19 -7.83
CA SER A 255 -5.39 -17.35 -9.27
C SER A 255 -4.52 -18.43 -9.91
N HIS A 256 -3.38 -18.78 -9.32
CA HIS A 256 -2.48 -19.79 -9.89
C HIS A 256 -2.77 -21.17 -9.32
N THR A 257 -2.47 -22.20 -10.11
CA THR A 257 -2.61 -23.58 -9.66
C THR A 257 -1.53 -23.94 -8.63
N PRO A 258 -1.80 -24.87 -7.68
CA PRO A 258 -0.83 -25.27 -6.66
C PRO A 258 0.53 -25.74 -7.23
N ASN A 259 0.53 -26.39 -8.40
CA ASN A 259 1.76 -26.87 -9.05
C ASN A 259 2.69 -25.71 -9.49
N GLN A 260 2.15 -24.52 -9.71
CA GLN A 260 2.93 -23.32 -10.03
C GLN A 260 3.50 -22.65 -8.77
N ARG A 261 2.99 -23.01 -7.58
CA ARG A 261 3.35 -22.41 -6.28
C ARG A 261 3.27 -23.45 -5.15
N PRO A 262 4.28 -24.34 -5.03
CA PRO A 262 4.26 -25.37 -4.00
C PRO A 262 4.38 -24.75 -2.60
N PHE A 263 3.59 -25.29 -1.66
CA PHE A 263 3.74 -24.97 -0.25
C PHE A 263 5.06 -25.50 0.27
N ARG A 264 5.68 -24.74 1.18
CA ARG A 264 6.90 -25.12 1.90
C ARG A 264 6.64 -24.97 3.39
N THR A 265 7.07 -25.96 4.16
CA THR A 265 7.00 -25.98 5.62
C THR A 265 8.37 -25.69 6.22
#